data_AF-A0A1H3MK60-F1
#
_entry.id   AF-A0A1H3MK60-F1
#
_cell.length_a   1.000
_cell.length_b   1.000
_cell.length_c   1.000
_cell.angle_alpha   90.00
_cell.angle_beta   90.00
_cell.angle_gamma   90.00
#
_symmetry.space_group_name_H-M   'P 1'
#
loop_
_entity.id
_entity.type
_entity.pdbx_description
1 polymer ?
#
loop_
_entity_poly.entity_id
_entity_poly.type
_entity_poly.pdbx_seq_one_letter_code
_entity_poly.pdbx_strand_id
1 'polypeptide(L)'
;MKLRELLQYNDIVIQCHDNPDADAISSGMALYEYLKKYNKKVRLVYSGQYKIKKRNLELMVSSLDIPIEYVVKLDNPELLVTVDCQYGEGNVTHFDAQNIVVIDHHQISVKMPELFEVKSNLGSCATLMWMLLKDEGFYIGDNNKLSTALYYGLYTDTNGFTEMDHPCDRDLRDSANVDKSLIVKFKNSNLTLDDLSIAGEAINHYEYNNEYKFAIIKVRPCDPNMLGLISDIVIEVDKVETCLIYSINATGIKISVRSCSKEVNASELADYICKNIGSGGGHKIKAGGFIQLNLLRRAYQQYCDKFNIKYESEEHEMCNPSRQEIGDFLEFKMIDYFLESEVIYAKSYIPDLSLMKVYKKKEVELGYVRLSDLYETGSSVYIRTFSKDVRIKVEEGTVLMLDGKGDVWEISEEYFRENYVTKPGRYQIYNAEYTPTVKSVNTGITIGLDYYAKKCIFNGREIVYAKPVEKNVKIFSLDNEEEYKLGKKGDYLVVKCKDIRDLFICEKDKFIESYKLV
;
A
#
# COMPACT_ATOMS: atom_id res chain seq x y z
N MET A 1 18.63 -12.34 11.13
CA MET A 1 18.77 -13.60 11.92
C MET A 1 18.81 -14.80 10.99
N LYS A 2 19.12 -15.99 11.52
CA LYS A 2 19.03 -17.30 10.86
C LYS A 2 18.19 -18.25 11.73
N LEU A 3 17.33 -19.09 11.15
CA LEU A 3 16.45 -19.96 11.94
C LEU A 3 17.23 -20.98 12.79
N ARG A 4 18.43 -21.38 12.34
CA ARG A 4 19.30 -22.27 13.15
C ARG A 4 19.69 -21.69 14.51
N GLU A 5 19.63 -20.36 14.69
CA GLU A 5 19.89 -19.72 15.98
C GLU A 5 18.82 -20.09 17.01
N LEU A 6 17.61 -20.46 16.56
CA LEU A 6 16.52 -20.91 17.44
C LEU A 6 16.74 -22.34 17.94
N LEU A 7 17.62 -23.11 17.29
CA LEU A 7 17.88 -24.51 17.64
C LEU A 7 18.70 -24.69 18.93
N GLN A 8 19.19 -23.60 19.53
CA GLN A 8 19.80 -23.67 20.86
C GLN A 8 18.76 -23.91 21.97
N TYR A 9 17.50 -23.54 21.74
CA TYR A 9 16.40 -23.71 22.69
C TYR A 9 15.68 -25.04 22.46
N ASN A 10 15.00 -25.57 23.49
CA ASN A 10 14.26 -26.83 23.41
C ASN A 10 12.75 -26.66 23.60
N ASP A 11 12.31 -25.81 24.52
CA ASP A 11 10.88 -25.53 24.77
C ASP A 11 10.48 -24.21 24.09
N ILE A 12 9.92 -24.33 22.88
CA ILE A 12 9.67 -23.20 21.99
C ILE A 12 8.17 -23.04 21.76
N VAL A 13 7.66 -21.83 21.99
CA VAL A 13 6.29 -21.47 21.64
C VAL A 13 6.32 -20.49 20.48
N ILE A 14 5.58 -20.78 19.43
CA ILE A 14 5.32 -19.88 18.32
C ILE A 14 3.96 -19.25 18.55
N GLN A 15 3.89 -17.93 18.59
CA GLN A 15 2.66 -17.18 18.87
C GLN A 15 2.27 -16.33 17.66
N CYS A 16 1.03 -16.52 17.19
CA CYS A 16 0.37 -15.59 16.26
C CYS A 16 -0.32 -14.46 17.05
N HIS A 17 -0.74 -13.40 16.35
CA HIS A 17 -1.61 -12.36 16.92
C HIS A 17 -2.99 -12.90 17.36
N ASP A 18 -3.73 -12.11 18.13
CA ASP A 18 -4.97 -12.49 18.82
C ASP A 18 -6.15 -12.84 17.88
N ASN A 19 -6.11 -12.34 16.65
CA ASN A 19 -7.12 -12.65 15.62
C ASN A 19 -6.39 -13.14 14.36
N PRO A 20 -5.73 -14.31 14.42
CA PRO A 20 -4.78 -14.73 13.41
C PRO A 20 -5.46 -14.88 12.06
N ASP A 21 -4.86 -14.33 11.01
CA ASP A 21 -5.29 -14.55 9.63
C ASP A 21 -4.51 -15.70 8.98
N ALA A 22 -4.64 -15.86 7.67
CA ALA A 22 -3.97 -16.96 6.97
C ALA A 22 -2.44 -16.76 6.89
N ASP A 23 -1.94 -15.52 6.91
CA ASP A 23 -0.50 -15.28 6.87
C ASP A 23 0.15 -15.71 8.19
N ALA A 24 -0.34 -15.20 9.32
CA ALA A 24 0.12 -15.59 10.65
C ALA A 24 0.07 -17.11 10.88
N ILE A 25 -1.05 -17.76 10.50
CA ILE A 25 -1.22 -19.21 10.65
C ILE A 25 -0.20 -19.96 9.77
N SER A 26 0.00 -19.52 8.53
CA SER A 26 0.93 -20.18 7.60
C SER A 26 2.39 -20.01 8.01
N SER A 27 2.76 -18.80 8.44
CA SER A 27 4.07 -18.44 8.94
C SER A 27 4.42 -19.23 10.20
N GLY A 28 3.45 -19.35 11.12
CA GLY A 28 3.58 -20.18 12.31
C GLY A 28 3.74 -21.68 11.99
N MET A 29 2.95 -22.20 11.04
CA MET A 29 3.10 -23.58 10.56
C MET A 29 4.50 -23.83 9.96
N ALA A 30 5.02 -22.88 9.19
CA ALA A 30 6.34 -22.98 8.57
C ALA A 30 7.46 -23.10 9.60
N LEU A 31 7.45 -22.25 10.62
CA LEU A 31 8.42 -22.33 11.71
C LEU A 31 8.22 -23.62 12.55
N TYR A 32 6.97 -24.01 12.78
CA TYR A 32 6.64 -25.24 13.52
C TYR A 32 7.24 -26.48 12.84
N GLU A 33 7.04 -26.64 11.52
CA GLU A 33 7.58 -27.77 10.75
C GLU A 33 9.12 -27.80 10.74
N TYR A 34 9.76 -26.63 10.63
CA TYR A 34 11.22 -26.52 10.73
C TYR A 34 11.72 -26.98 12.10
N LEU A 35 11.20 -26.43 13.19
CA LEU A 35 11.64 -26.77 14.55
C LEU A 35 11.36 -28.24 14.89
N LYS A 36 10.21 -28.76 14.44
CA LYS A 36 9.84 -30.17 14.61
C LYS A 36 10.80 -31.12 13.89
N LYS A 37 11.28 -30.77 12.68
CA LYS A 37 12.31 -31.55 11.96
C LYS A 37 13.60 -31.72 12.77
N TYR A 38 13.91 -30.76 13.64
CA TYR A 38 15.06 -30.81 14.55
C TYR A 38 14.70 -31.31 15.96
N ASN A 39 13.57 -32.02 16.12
CA ASN A 39 13.11 -32.64 17.37
C ASN A 39 12.95 -31.67 18.55
N LYS A 40 12.57 -30.41 18.27
CA LYS A 40 12.25 -29.43 19.32
C LYS A 40 10.85 -29.66 19.88
N LYS A 41 10.65 -29.35 21.17
CA LYS A 41 9.33 -29.31 21.80
C LYS A 41 8.70 -27.97 21.41
N VAL A 42 7.93 -28.00 20.33
CA VAL A 42 7.34 -26.79 19.73
C VAL A 42 5.81 -26.80 19.85
N ARG A 43 5.23 -25.64 20.17
CA ARG A 43 3.79 -25.39 20.18
C ARG A 43 3.49 -24.19 19.28
N LEU A 44 2.37 -24.23 18.56
CA LEU A 44 1.88 -23.12 17.74
C LEU A 44 0.58 -22.61 18.35
N VAL A 45 0.56 -21.37 18.85
CA VAL A 45 -0.53 -20.84 19.66
C VAL A 45 -1.04 -19.51 19.16
N TYR A 46 -2.28 -19.18 19.51
CA TYR A 46 -2.82 -17.83 19.48
C TYR A 46 -3.72 -17.61 20.70
N SER A 47 -4.01 -16.35 21.01
CA SER A 47 -4.84 -15.94 22.14
C SER A 47 -5.91 -14.95 21.67
N GLY A 48 -6.38 -14.05 22.53
CA GLY A 48 -7.34 -13.01 22.20
C GLY A 48 -8.74 -13.27 22.73
N GLN A 49 -9.62 -12.31 22.47
CA GLN A 49 -11.00 -12.35 22.95
C GLN A 49 -11.83 -13.44 22.29
N TYR A 50 -11.50 -13.82 21.04
CA TYR A 50 -12.31 -14.71 20.24
C TYR A 50 -11.46 -15.81 19.62
N LYS A 51 -12.00 -17.03 19.58
CA LYS A 51 -11.44 -18.12 18.76
C LYS A 51 -11.63 -17.83 17.27
N ILE A 52 -10.80 -18.43 16.43
CA ILE A 52 -10.98 -18.47 14.97
C ILE A 52 -12.39 -18.95 14.66
N LYS A 53 -13.17 -18.11 13.96
CA LYS A 53 -14.55 -18.39 13.51
C LYS A 53 -14.72 -18.23 12.00
N LYS A 54 -13.74 -17.63 11.30
CA LYS A 54 -13.84 -17.40 9.86
C LYS A 54 -13.71 -18.74 9.13
N ARG A 55 -14.69 -19.06 8.29
CA ARG A 55 -14.84 -20.42 7.74
C ARG A 55 -13.65 -20.85 6.88
N ASN A 56 -13.07 -19.95 6.09
CA ASN A 56 -11.87 -20.23 5.31
C ASN A 56 -10.67 -20.62 6.21
N LEU A 57 -10.51 -19.98 7.37
CA LEU A 57 -9.42 -20.27 8.32
C LEU A 57 -9.67 -21.59 9.06
N GLU A 58 -10.91 -21.88 9.49
CA GLU A 58 -11.26 -23.18 10.06
C GLU A 58 -10.98 -24.33 9.06
N LEU A 59 -11.33 -24.10 7.78
CA LEU A 59 -11.05 -25.05 6.70
C LEU A 59 -9.55 -25.19 6.44
N MET A 60 -8.79 -24.10 6.47
CA MET A 60 -7.33 -24.12 6.34
C MET A 60 -6.70 -24.96 7.44
N VAL A 61 -7.02 -24.66 8.71
CA VAL A 61 -6.48 -25.37 9.88
C VAL A 61 -6.83 -26.85 9.83
N SER A 62 -8.09 -27.19 9.56
CA SER A 62 -8.53 -28.60 9.53
C SER A 62 -8.07 -29.38 8.29
N SER A 63 -7.99 -28.75 7.12
CA SER A 63 -7.61 -29.45 5.87
C SER A 63 -6.10 -29.61 5.73
N LEU A 64 -5.32 -28.75 6.38
CA LEU A 64 -3.85 -28.78 6.36
C LEU A 64 -3.24 -29.35 7.66
N ASP A 65 -4.08 -29.85 8.57
CA ASP A 65 -3.69 -30.41 9.89
C ASP A 65 -2.76 -29.47 10.68
N ILE A 66 -3.08 -28.17 10.70
CA ILE A 66 -2.26 -27.16 11.37
C ILE A 66 -2.47 -27.29 12.88
N PRO A 67 -1.41 -27.55 13.67
CA PRO A 67 -1.54 -27.78 15.10
C PRO A 67 -1.60 -26.47 15.89
N ILE A 68 -2.40 -25.52 15.43
CA ILE A 68 -2.62 -24.24 16.09
C ILE A 68 -3.63 -24.41 17.24
N GLU A 69 -3.28 -23.91 18.42
CA GLU A 69 -4.13 -23.99 19.62
C GLU A 69 -4.50 -22.61 20.15
N TYR A 70 -5.75 -22.48 20.60
CA TYR A 70 -6.20 -21.29 21.33
C TYR A 70 -5.84 -21.44 22.81
N VAL A 71 -5.08 -20.49 23.33
CA VAL A 71 -4.66 -20.45 24.74
C VAL A 71 -5.07 -19.12 25.37
N VAL A 72 -5.45 -19.15 26.64
CA VAL A 72 -5.69 -17.94 27.46
C VAL A 72 -4.60 -17.70 28.48
N LYS A 73 -3.75 -18.72 28.69
CA LYS A 73 -2.61 -18.73 29.60
C LYS A 73 -1.55 -19.63 28.99
N LEU A 74 -0.30 -19.26 29.19
CA LEU A 74 0.86 -19.99 28.74
C LEU A 74 1.85 -20.09 29.90
N ASP A 75 2.42 -21.27 30.13
CA ASP A 75 3.54 -21.43 31.05
C ASP A 75 4.79 -20.79 30.44
N ASN A 76 5.63 -20.14 31.25
CA ASN A 76 6.82 -19.38 30.83
C ASN A 76 7.80 -20.24 30.00
N PRO A 77 7.79 -20.17 28.66
CA PRO A 77 8.62 -21.03 27.81
C PRO A 77 10.07 -20.54 27.80
N GLU A 78 10.98 -21.41 27.33
CA GLU A 78 12.39 -21.05 27.14
C GLU A 78 12.55 -20.01 26.02
N LEU A 79 11.77 -20.15 24.95
CA LEU A 79 11.70 -19.21 23.83
C LEU A 79 10.25 -19.00 23.40
N LEU A 80 9.87 -17.74 23.25
CA LEU A 80 8.65 -17.32 22.56
C LEU A 80 9.02 -16.63 21.25
N VAL A 81 8.48 -17.11 20.14
CA VAL A 81 8.64 -16.51 18.82
C VAL A 81 7.30 -15.95 18.37
N THR A 82 7.17 -14.64 18.26
CA THR A 82 5.99 -14.04 17.62
C THR A 82 6.19 -14.04 16.11
N VAL A 83 5.16 -14.46 15.38
CA VAL A 83 5.16 -14.53 13.91
C VAL A 83 4.03 -13.71 13.36
N ASP A 84 4.34 -12.89 12.35
CA ASP A 84 3.39 -11.97 11.72
C ASP A 84 2.78 -10.95 12.70
N CYS A 85 3.51 -10.69 13.79
CA CYS A 85 3.16 -9.73 14.81
C CYS A 85 4.35 -9.42 15.73
N GLN A 86 4.26 -8.29 16.43
CA GLN A 86 5.33 -7.79 17.28
C GLN A 86 5.02 -8.01 18.76
N TYR A 87 6.03 -8.49 19.51
CA TYR A 87 5.88 -8.68 20.96
C TYR A 87 5.58 -7.36 21.68
N GLY A 88 4.42 -7.29 22.35
CA GLY A 88 3.94 -6.08 23.03
C GLY A 88 3.04 -5.18 22.18
N GLU A 89 2.72 -5.56 20.95
CA GLU A 89 1.71 -4.88 20.13
C GLU A 89 0.29 -5.09 20.69
N GLY A 90 -0.59 -4.11 20.48
CA GLY A 90 -1.94 -4.11 21.07
C GLY A 90 -2.85 -5.27 20.63
N ASN A 91 -2.56 -5.94 19.51
CA ASN A 91 -3.29 -7.11 19.02
C ASN A 91 -2.59 -8.44 19.35
N VAL A 92 -1.68 -8.44 20.33
CA VAL A 92 -0.93 -9.62 20.76
C VAL A 92 -1.06 -9.76 22.27
N THR A 93 -1.71 -10.83 22.73
CA THR A 93 -1.78 -11.13 24.16
C THR A 93 -0.36 -11.32 24.70
N HIS A 94 -0.03 -10.60 25.77
CA HIS A 94 1.26 -10.72 26.43
C HIS A 94 1.41 -12.07 27.15
N PHE A 95 2.46 -12.81 26.84
CA PHE A 95 2.91 -13.98 27.59
C PHE A 95 4.38 -13.82 27.97
N ASP A 96 4.71 -14.08 29.23
CA ASP A 96 6.10 -14.05 29.68
C ASP A 96 6.88 -15.23 29.10
N ALA A 97 8.14 -14.97 28.73
CA ALA A 97 9.09 -15.96 28.24
C ALA A 97 10.52 -15.59 28.67
N GLN A 98 11.43 -16.57 28.71
CA GLN A 98 12.83 -16.30 29.04
C GLN A 98 13.55 -15.55 27.91
N ASN A 99 13.23 -15.89 26.67
CA ASN A 99 13.77 -15.27 25.46
C ASN A 99 12.64 -14.99 24.48
N ILE A 100 12.78 -13.90 23.72
CA ILE A 100 11.75 -13.42 22.80
C ILE A 100 12.37 -13.17 21.43
N VAL A 101 11.69 -13.65 20.40
CA VAL A 101 12.04 -13.42 18.99
C VAL A 101 10.83 -12.91 18.23
N VAL A 102 11.05 -11.99 17.31
CA VAL A 102 10.00 -11.45 16.42
C VAL A 102 10.37 -11.77 14.97
N ILE A 103 9.45 -12.37 14.21
CA ILE A 103 9.54 -12.53 12.76
C ILE A 103 8.28 -11.89 12.15
N ASP A 104 8.45 -10.81 11.39
CA ASP A 104 7.30 -10.00 10.96
C ASP A 104 7.60 -9.26 9.65
N HIS A 105 6.54 -8.84 8.95
CA HIS A 105 6.62 -8.00 7.76
C HIS A 105 5.84 -6.69 7.90
N HIS A 106 5.27 -6.39 9.06
CA HIS A 106 4.67 -5.08 9.30
C HIS A 106 5.76 -4.01 9.55
N GLN A 107 5.36 -2.74 9.51
CA GLN A 107 6.22 -1.65 9.96
C GLN A 107 6.50 -1.78 11.45
N ILE A 108 7.73 -1.49 11.87
CA ILE A 108 8.11 -1.56 13.29
C ILE A 108 7.29 -0.53 14.08
N SER A 109 6.43 -1.01 14.98
CA SER A 109 5.50 -0.21 15.78
C SER A 109 5.84 -0.20 17.27
N VAL A 110 6.59 -1.20 17.73
CA VAL A 110 7.02 -1.34 19.14
C VAL A 110 8.54 -1.52 19.26
N LYS A 111 9.06 -1.47 20.49
CA LYS A 111 10.48 -1.72 20.75
C LYS A 111 10.80 -3.20 20.50
N MET A 112 11.65 -3.47 19.51
CA MET A 112 12.06 -4.83 19.18
C MET A 112 12.94 -5.46 20.27
N PRO A 113 12.85 -6.80 20.48
CA PRO A 113 13.79 -7.55 21.31
C PRO A 113 15.18 -7.60 20.65
N GLU A 114 16.14 -8.26 21.31
CA GLU A 114 17.51 -8.39 20.78
C GLU A 114 17.57 -9.17 19.47
N LEU A 115 16.77 -10.24 19.35
CA LEU A 115 16.73 -11.09 18.17
C LEU A 115 15.40 -10.90 17.43
N PHE A 116 15.45 -10.29 16.24
CA PHE A 116 14.28 -10.11 15.38
C PHE A 116 14.65 -10.14 13.90
N GLU A 117 13.67 -10.40 13.04
CA GLU A 117 13.72 -10.18 11.60
C GLU A 117 12.43 -9.50 11.16
N VAL A 118 12.53 -8.24 10.74
CA VAL A 118 11.41 -7.51 10.17
C VAL A 118 11.73 -7.10 8.74
N LYS A 119 10.85 -7.46 7.80
CA LYS A 119 11.00 -7.13 6.37
C LYS A 119 9.75 -6.47 5.82
N SER A 120 9.57 -5.19 6.15
CA SER A 120 8.36 -4.45 5.84
C SER A 120 8.08 -4.14 4.37
N ASN A 121 9.00 -4.56 3.50
CA ASN A 121 8.89 -4.45 2.06
C ASN A 121 8.39 -5.73 1.39
N LEU A 122 8.18 -6.83 2.14
CA LEU A 122 7.58 -8.07 1.63
C LEU A 122 6.06 -7.98 1.71
N GLY A 123 5.37 -8.55 0.72
CA GLY A 123 3.91 -8.57 0.69
C GLY A 123 3.27 -9.55 1.69
N SER A 124 4.05 -10.35 2.41
CA SER A 124 3.56 -11.23 3.48
C SER A 124 4.71 -11.71 4.39
N CYS A 125 4.39 -12.05 5.64
CA CYS A 125 5.26 -12.82 6.53
C CYS A 125 5.49 -14.25 5.99
N ALA A 126 4.55 -14.81 5.22
CA ALA A 126 4.71 -16.10 4.55
C ALA A 126 5.91 -16.10 3.59
N THR A 127 6.11 -15.01 2.85
CA THR A 127 7.31 -14.81 2.02
C THR A 127 8.58 -14.76 2.87
N LEU A 128 8.56 -14.03 3.99
CA LEU A 128 9.69 -13.95 4.91
C LEU A 128 10.07 -15.34 5.43
N MET A 129 9.08 -16.10 5.91
CA MET A 129 9.28 -17.45 6.40
C MET A 129 9.82 -18.39 5.32
N TRP A 130 9.31 -18.31 4.09
CA TRP A 130 9.85 -19.08 2.97
C TRP A 130 11.31 -18.73 2.67
N MET A 131 11.68 -17.45 2.69
CA MET A 131 13.08 -17.02 2.52
C MET A 131 13.98 -17.59 3.62
N LEU A 132 13.56 -17.47 4.88
CA LEU A 132 14.30 -17.98 6.03
C LEU A 132 14.48 -19.51 5.99
N LEU A 133 13.45 -20.25 5.58
CA LEU A 133 13.53 -21.71 5.39
C LEU A 133 14.50 -22.07 4.26
N LYS A 134 14.42 -21.35 3.14
CA LYS A 134 15.28 -21.56 1.98
C LYS A 134 16.76 -21.33 2.31
N ASP A 135 17.07 -20.30 3.10
CA ASP A 135 18.42 -20.00 3.56
C ASP A 135 19.02 -21.10 4.44
N GLU A 136 18.17 -21.90 5.09
CA GLU A 136 18.55 -23.08 5.88
C GLU A 136 18.53 -24.38 5.06
N GLY A 137 18.27 -24.32 3.75
CA GLY A 137 18.14 -25.50 2.90
C GLY A 137 16.89 -26.35 3.21
N PHE A 138 15.87 -25.77 3.85
CA PHE A 138 14.60 -26.44 4.10
C PHE A 138 13.67 -26.27 2.89
N TYR A 139 13.55 -27.30 2.06
CA TYR A 139 12.72 -27.27 0.85
C TYR A 139 11.25 -27.52 1.18
N ILE A 140 10.38 -26.55 0.91
CA ILE A 140 8.94 -26.65 1.20
C ILE A 140 8.18 -27.55 0.22
N GLY A 141 8.72 -27.80 -0.98
CA GLY A 141 8.02 -28.54 -2.04
C GLY A 141 7.74 -30.01 -1.72
N ASP A 142 8.45 -30.58 -0.75
CA ASP A 142 8.25 -31.95 -0.26
C ASP A 142 7.06 -32.05 0.72
N ASN A 143 6.60 -30.92 1.26
CA ASN A 143 5.44 -30.84 2.14
C ASN A 143 4.34 -30.01 1.47
N ASN A 144 3.42 -30.69 0.77
CA ASN A 144 2.33 -30.05 0.05
C ASN A 144 1.42 -29.21 0.98
N LYS A 145 1.21 -29.64 2.24
CA LYS A 145 0.39 -28.90 3.20
C LYS A 145 1.04 -27.58 3.60
N LEU A 146 2.34 -27.61 3.91
CA LEU A 146 3.12 -26.40 4.19
C LEU A 146 3.17 -25.47 2.98
N SER A 147 3.45 -26.00 1.79
CA SER A 147 3.43 -25.23 0.54
C SER A 147 2.06 -24.57 0.29
N THR A 148 0.97 -25.30 0.53
CA THR A 148 -0.40 -24.80 0.39
C THR A 148 -0.72 -23.72 1.43
N ALA A 149 -0.27 -23.88 2.68
CA ALA A 149 -0.44 -22.88 3.73
C ALA A 149 0.26 -21.58 3.38
N LEU A 150 1.57 -21.63 3.08
CA LEU A 150 2.38 -20.46 2.73
C LEU A 150 1.84 -19.74 1.48
N TYR A 151 1.42 -20.49 0.47
CA TYR A 151 0.81 -19.91 -0.73
C TYR A 151 -0.51 -19.21 -0.40
N TYR A 152 -1.32 -19.77 0.51
CA TYR A 152 -2.59 -19.15 0.88
C TYR A 152 -2.39 -17.91 1.75
N GLY A 153 -1.41 -17.91 2.68
CA GLY A 153 -1.01 -16.74 3.45
C GLY A 153 -0.53 -15.60 2.54
N LEU A 154 0.39 -15.90 1.60
CA LEU A 154 0.79 -14.94 0.57
C LEU A 154 -0.41 -14.43 -0.24
N TYR A 155 -1.32 -15.31 -0.66
CA TYR A 155 -2.48 -14.91 -1.45
C TYR A 155 -3.40 -13.94 -0.70
N THR A 156 -3.64 -14.16 0.60
CA THR A 156 -4.53 -13.29 1.36
C THR A 156 -3.92 -11.92 1.61
N ASP A 157 -2.62 -11.88 1.92
CA ASP A 157 -1.97 -10.64 2.35
C ASP A 157 -1.58 -9.73 1.19
N THR A 158 -1.42 -10.31 -0.01
CA THR A 158 -1.17 -9.56 -1.25
C THR A 158 -2.44 -9.26 -2.05
N ASN A 159 -3.59 -9.19 -1.37
CA ASN A 159 -4.90 -8.90 -1.95
C ASN A 159 -5.23 -9.76 -3.18
N GLY A 160 -4.95 -11.06 -3.07
CA GLY A 160 -5.16 -12.00 -4.16
C GLY A 160 -4.11 -11.92 -5.26
N PHE A 161 -2.86 -11.61 -4.91
CA PHE A 161 -1.70 -11.43 -5.79
C PHE A 161 -1.68 -10.12 -6.59
N THR A 162 -2.55 -9.16 -6.30
CA THR A 162 -2.51 -7.85 -6.95
C THR A 162 -1.43 -6.95 -6.37
N GLU A 163 -1.02 -7.19 -5.13
CA GLU A 163 -0.07 -6.36 -4.37
C GLU A 163 1.22 -7.16 -4.06
N MET A 164 1.85 -7.71 -5.10
CA MET A 164 3.13 -8.43 -4.99
C MET A 164 4.27 -7.58 -5.57
N ASP A 165 4.60 -6.49 -4.87
CA ASP A 165 5.65 -5.58 -5.32
C ASP A 165 7.03 -6.22 -5.20
N HIS A 166 7.28 -6.96 -4.11
CA HIS A 166 8.58 -7.57 -3.87
C HIS A 166 8.80 -8.82 -4.73
N PRO A 167 9.99 -9.01 -5.32
CA PRO A 167 10.27 -10.17 -6.17
C PRO A 167 10.14 -11.52 -5.45
N CYS A 168 10.47 -11.58 -4.16
CA CYS A 168 10.38 -12.83 -3.38
C CYS A 168 8.95 -13.34 -3.23
N ASP A 169 7.94 -12.46 -3.24
CA ASP A 169 6.53 -12.85 -3.21
C ASP A 169 6.19 -13.69 -4.45
N ARG A 170 6.66 -13.24 -5.62
CA ARG A 170 6.50 -13.95 -6.90
C ARG A 170 7.25 -15.29 -6.90
N ASP A 171 8.45 -15.32 -6.32
CA ASP A 171 9.22 -16.57 -6.22
C ASP A 171 8.54 -17.62 -5.33
N LEU A 172 7.95 -17.22 -4.20
CA LEU A 172 7.14 -18.13 -3.37
C LEU A 172 5.91 -18.63 -4.15
N ARG A 173 5.16 -17.72 -4.78
CA ARG A 173 3.99 -18.07 -5.60
C ARG A 173 4.33 -19.12 -6.67
N ASP A 174 5.46 -18.98 -7.35
CA ASP A 174 5.83 -19.82 -8.48
C ASP A 174 6.51 -21.14 -8.06
N SER A 175 7.11 -21.18 -6.86
CA SER A 175 7.82 -22.37 -6.35
C SER A 175 6.98 -23.28 -5.47
N ALA A 176 5.86 -22.80 -4.91
CA ALA A 176 5.02 -23.58 -4.01
C ALA A 176 4.28 -24.72 -4.74
N ASN A 177 4.46 -25.95 -4.26
CA ASN A 177 3.72 -27.12 -4.74
C ASN A 177 2.40 -27.26 -3.97
N VAL A 178 1.34 -26.63 -4.48
CA VAL A 178 0.07 -26.46 -3.76
C VAL A 178 -1.03 -27.45 -4.15
N ASP A 179 -1.89 -27.79 -3.20
CA ASP A 179 -3.21 -28.37 -3.49
C ASP A 179 -4.16 -27.28 -4.00
N LYS A 180 -4.29 -27.20 -5.33
CA LYS A 180 -5.16 -26.22 -5.99
C LYS A 180 -6.62 -26.33 -5.56
N SER A 181 -7.11 -27.53 -5.23
CA SER A 181 -8.50 -27.73 -4.83
C SER A 181 -8.78 -27.11 -3.46
N LEU A 182 -7.84 -27.23 -2.52
CA LEU A 182 -7.92 -26.58 -1.22
C LEU A 182 -7.83 -25.06 -1.34
N ILE A 183 -6.92 -24.55 -2.17
CA ILE A 183 -6.82 -23.11 -2.45
C ILE A 183 -8.16 -22.56 -2.97
N VAL A 184 -8.78 -23.23 -3.95
CA VAL A 184 -10.10 -22.83 -4.47
C VAL A 184 -11.15 -22.87 -3.36
N LYS A 185 -11.14 -23.91 -2.52
CA LYS A 185 -12.10 -24.05 -1.41
C LYS A 185 -11.95 -22.94 -0.38
N PHE A 186 -10.73 -22.60 0.03
CA PHE A 186 -10.48 -21.55 1.02
C PHE A 186 -10.88 -20.17 0.48
N LYS A 187 -10.51 -19.87 -0.78
CA LYS A 187 -10.90 -18.61 -1.46
C LYS A 187 -12.42 -18.39 -1.50
N ASN A 188 -13.18 -19.45 -1.73
CA ASN A 188 -14.64 -19.39 -1.87
C ASN A 188 -15.41 -19.64 -0.57
N SER A 189 -14.73 -19.69 0.59
CA SER A 189 -15.35 -19.90 1.90
C SER A 189 -15.21 -18.67 2.82
N ASN A 190 -15.16 -17.48 2.23
CA ASN A 190 -14.94 -16.21 2.95
C ASN A 190 -16.22 -15.53 3.45
N LEU A 191 -17.40 -15.92 2.94
CA LEU A 191 -18.69 -15.26 3.20
C LEU A 191 -19.63 -16.16 3.99
N THR A 192 -20.37 -15.58 4.94
CA THR A 192 -21.47 -16.24 5.65
C THR A 192 -22.81 -16.06 4.92
N LEU A 193 -23.86 -16.74 5.39
CA LEU A 193 -25.21 -16.53 4.85
C LEU A 193 -25.78 -15.15 5.23
N ASP A 194 -25.44 -14.62 6.41
CA ASP A 194 -25.86 -13.25 6.78
C ASP A 194 -25.14 -12.21 5.92
N ASP A 195 -23.85 -12.42 5.61
CA ASP A 195 -23.10 -11.59 4.67
C ASP A 195 -23.80 -11.51 3.29
N LEU A 196 -24.28 -12.64 2.77
CA LEU A 196 -25.06 -12.66 1.53
C LEU A 196 -26.36 -11.85 1.65
N SER A 197 -27.05 -11.93 2.79
CA SER A 197 -28.25 -11.12 3.05
C SER A 197 -27.93 -9.63 3.09
N ILE A 198 -26.83 -9.24 3.73
CA ILE A 198 -26.38 -7.85 3.81
C ILE A 198 -26.07 -7.29 2.42
N ALA A 199 -25.39 -8.07 1.57
CA ALA A 199 -25.15 -7.67 0.18
C ALA A 199 -26.45 -7.50 -0.62
N GLY A 200 -27.42 -8.41 -0.45
CA GLY A 200 -28.73 -8.31 -1.10
C GLY A 200 -29.53 -7.07 -0.67
N GLU A 201 -29.48 -6.69 0.61
CA GLU A 201 -30.10 -5.46 1.11
C GLU A 201 -29.46 -4.20 0.52
N ALA A 202 -28.12 -4.19 0.42
CA ALA A 202 -27.34 -3.08 -0.12
C ALA A 202 -27.64 -2.81 -1.59
N ILE A 203 -27.82 -3.86 -2.40
CA ILE A 203 -28.18 -3.73 -3.82
C ILE A 203 -29.55 -3.07 -4.00
N ASN A 204 -30.49 -3.30 -3.07
CA ASN A 204 -31.85 -2.77 -3.18
C ASN A 204 -32.00 -1.31 -2.71
N HIS A 205 -31.05 -0.77 -1.94
CA HIS A 205 -31.15 0.57 -1.35
C HIS A 205 -29.88 1.37 -1.61
N TYR A 206 -29.94 2.29 -2.58
CA TYR A 206 -28.82 3.16 -2.93
C TYR A 206 -29.25 4.61 -3.12
N GLU A 207 -28.35 5.52 -2.79
CA GLU A 207 -28.44 6.94 -3.10
C GLU A 207 -27.43 7.25 -4.21
N TYR A 208 -27.85 7.92 -5.27
CA TYR A 208 -27.00 8.22 -6.43
C TYR A 208 -27.02 9.71 -6.75
N ASN A 209 -25.84 10.31 -6.80
CA ASN A 209 -25.65 11.69 -7.23
C ASN A 209 -25.30 11.73 -8.72
N ASN A 210 -26.20 12.30 -9.53
CA ASN A 210 -26.03 12.33 -10.99
C ASN A 210 -25.00 13.36 -11.49
N GLU A 211 -24.73 14.41 -10.71
CA GLU A 211 -23.78 15.47 -11.10
C GLU A 211 -22.34 14.98 -11.01
N TYR A 212 -21.99 14.31 -9.91
CA TYR A 212 -20.65 13.78 -9.63
C TYR A 212 -20.53 12.27 -9.82
N LYS A 213 -21.61 11.62 -10.30
CA LYS A 213 -21.67 10.19 -10.64
C LYS A 213 -21.19 9.24 -9.52
N PHE A 214 -21.54 9.56 -8.28
CA PHE A 214 -21.22 8.69 -7.15
C PHE A 214 -22.45 8.02 -6.56
N ALA A 215 -22.25 6.86 -5.95
CA ALA A 215 -23.26 6.16 -5.15
C ALA A 215 -22.87 6.09 -3.67
N ILE A 216 -23.84 6.28 -2.78
CA ILE A 216 -23.68 6.08 -1.34
C ILE A 216 -24.66 5.00 -0.90
N ILE A 217 -24.16 4.00 -0.19
CA ILE A 217 -25.00 2.91 0.32
C ILE A 217 -24.66 2.64 1.78
N LYS A 218 -25.70 2.65 2.58
CA LYS A 218 -25.65 2.22 3.97
C LYS A 218 -25.99 0.75 4.07
N VAL A 219 -25.20 0.01 4.86
CA VAL A 219 -25.47 -1.40 5.14
C VAL A 219 -25.57 -1.66 6.65
N ARG A 220 -26.10 -2.84 7.00
CA ARG A 220 -26.10 -3.34 8.38
C ARG A 220 -24.67 -3.51 8.91
N PRO A 221 -24.46 -3.50 10.25
CA PRO A 221 -23.18 -3.88 10.86
C PRO A 221 -22.63 -5.17 10.26
N CYS A 222 -21.41 -5.12 9.72
CA CYS A 222 -20.76 -6.23 9.06
C CYS A 222 -19.24 -6.14 9.16
N ASP A 223 -18.57 -7.22 8.77
CA ASP A 223 -17.12 -7.22 8.61
C ASP A 223 -16.67 -6.22 7.52
N PRO A 224 -15.52 -5.52 7.66
CA PRO A 224 -15.02 -4.62 6.63
C PRO A 224 -14.91 -5.26 5.24
N ASN A 225 -14.60 -6.57 5.16
CA ASN A 225 -14.53 -7.29 3.89
C ASN A 225 -15.86 -7.24 3.12
N MET A 226 -16.98 -7.20 3.84
CA MET A 226 -18.30 -7.08 3.23
C MET A 226 -18.56 -5.71 2.63
N LEU A 227 -18.11 -4.64 3.29
CA LEU A 227 -18.16 -3.31 2.70
C LEU A 227 -17.40 -3.30 1.38
N GLY A 228 -16.21 -3.91 1.36
CA GLY A 228 -15.38 -4.02 0.16
C GLY A 228 -16.04 -4.79 -0.98
N LEU A 229 -16.64 -5.96 -0.68
CA LEU A 229 -17.37 -6.78 -1.65
C LEU A 229 -18.54 -6.00 -2.28
N ILE A 230 -19.33 -5.32 -1.46
CA ILE A 230 -20.47 -4.53 -1.93
C ILE A 230 -19.97 -3.37 -2.77
N SER A 231 -18.89 -2.69 -2.37
CA SER A 231 -18.31 -1.62 -3.18
C SER A 231 -17.84 -2.12 -4.56
N ASP A 232 -17.23 -3.31 -4.62
CA ASP A 232 -16.77 -3.93 -5.87
C ASP A 232 -17.93 -4.23 -6.82
N ILE A 233 -19.11 -4.60 -6.32
CA ILE A 233 -20.32 -4.77 -7.16
C ILE A 233 -20.85 -3.41 -7.62
N VAL A 234 -20.93 -2.44 -6.72
CA VAL A 234 -21.57 -1.14 -6.98
C VAL A 234 -20.78 -0.30 -7.99
N ILE A 235 -19.44 -0.39 -7.97
CA ILE A 235 -18.58 0.35 -8.92
C ILE A 235 -18.65 -0.22 -10.35
N GLU A 236 -19.19 -1.43 -10.54
CA GLU A 236 -19.42 -2.02 -11.87
C GLU A 236 -20.71 -1.50 -12.54
N VAL A 237 -21.54 -0.72 -11.83
CA VAL A 237 -22.73 -0.10 -12.40
C VAL A 237 -22.32 1.01 -13.37
N ASP A 238 -22.86 1.00 -14.59
CA ASP A 238 -22.46 1.84 -15.73
C ASP A 238 -22.37 3.35 -15.44
N LYS A 239 -23.20 3.85 -14.53
CA LYS A 239 -23.27 5.27 -14.15
C LYS A 239 -22.44 5.64 -12.92
N VAL A 240 -21.90 4.67 -12.19
CA VAL A 240 -21.19 4.89 -10.93
C VAL A 240 -19.69 4.96 -11.21
N GLU A 241 -19.11 6.14 -11.07
CA GLU A 241 -17.66 6.34 -11.23
C GLU A 241 -16.90 6.29 -9.89
N THR A 242 -17.61 6.51 -8.78
CA THR A 242 -17.09 6.43 -7.41
C THR A 242 -18.19 5.94 -6.47
N CYS A 243 -17.88 5.11 -5.48
CA CYS A 243 -18.88 4.70 -4.49
C CYS A 243 -18.34 4.73 -3.05
N LEU A 244 -19.24 4.99 -2.11
CA LEU A 244 -19.02 4.97 -0.67
C LEU A 244 -20.02 4.03 -0.02
N ILE A 245 -19.53 2.95 0.57
CA ILE A 245 -20.34 2.00 1.33
C ILE A 245 -19.98 2.15 2.80
N TYR A 246 -20.96 2.24 3.69
CA TYR A 246 -20.69 2.41 5.11
C TYR A 246 -21.59 1.57 6.03
N SER A 247 -21.04 1.16 7.17
CA SER A 247 -21.78 0.52 8.26
C SER A 247 -21.58 1.26 9.57
N ILE A 248 -22.67 1.45 10.31
CA ILE A 248 -22.65 2.09 11.63
C ILE A 248 -22.56 0.99 12.69
N ASN A 249 -21.43 0.92 13.38
CA ASN A 249 -21.17 -0.05 14.45
C ASN A 249 -21.17 0.64 15.82
N ALA A 250 -21.18 -0.14 16.90
CA ALA A 250 -21.14 0.40 18.27
C ALA A 250 -19.89 1.25 18.54
N THR A 251 -18.76 0.92 17.91
CA THR A 251 -17.47 1.61 18.10
C THR A 251 -17.28 2.81 17.18
N GLY A 252 -18.01 2.88 16.06
CA GLY A 252 -17.79 3.89 15.02
C GLY A 252 -18.41 3.52 13.68
N ILE A 253 -18.18 4.35 12.67
CA ILE A 253 -18.65 4.11 11.30
C ILE A 253 -17.49 3.59 10.49
N LYS A 254 -17.65 2.42 9.86
CA LYS A 254 -16.68 1.88 8.91
C LYS A 254 -17.10 2.27 7.50
N ILE A 255 -16.14 2.68 6.68
CA ILE A 255 -16.38 3.05 5.27
C ILE A 255 -15.50 2.22 4.33
N SER A 256 -16.00 1.97 3.14
CA SER A 256 -15.28 1.43 1.99
C SER A 256 -15.54 2.32 0.79
N VAL A 257 -14.47 2.72 0.11
CA VAL A 257 -14.49 3.60 -1.05
C VAL A 257 -13.96 2.84 -2.26
N ARG A 258 -14.62 2.99 -3.41
CA ARG A 258 -14.10 2.58 -4.72
C ARG A 258 -14.16 3.72 -5.69
N SER A 259 -13.21 3.77 -6.61
CA SER A 259 -13.29 4.66 -7.76
C SER A 259 -12.72 4.00 -9.00
N CYS A 260 -13.42 4.15 -10.12
CA CYS A 260 -12.92 3.85 -11.46
C CYS A 260 -12.64 5.14 -12.26
N SER A 261 -12.91 6.32 -11.67
CA SER A 261 -12.56 7.60 -12.27
C SER A 261 -11.06 7.86 -12.17
N LYS A 262 -10.47 8.33 -13.26
CA LYS A 262 -9.06 8.79 -13.25
C LYS A 262 -8.88 10.03 -12.38
N GLU A 263 -9.93 10.82 -12.18
CA GLU A 263 -9.91 12.08 -11.43
C GLU A 263 -10.08 11.89 -9.92
N VAL A 264 -10.38 10.67 -9.46
CA VAL A 264 -10.65 10.38 -8.04
C VAL A 264 -9.77 9.25 -7.56
N ASN A 265 -8.91 9.56 -6.59
CA ASN A 265 -8.16 8.55 -5.86
C ASN A 265 -8.96 8.13 -4.61
N ALA A 266 -9.32 6.85 -4.52
CA ALA A 266 -10.11 6.31 -3.42
C ALA A 266 -9.44 6.51 -2.05
N SER A 267 -8.11 6.37 -1.97
CA SER A 267 -7.33 6.59 -0.74
C SER A 267 -7.42 8.04 -0.28
N GLU A 268 -7.25 8.98 -1.22
CA GLU A 268 -7.36 10.43 -0.98
C GLU A 268 -8.77 10.80 -0.50
N LEU A 269 -9.81 10.24 -1.14
CA LEU A 269 -11.20 10.46 -0.77
C LEU A 269 -11.53 9.88 0.62
N ALA A 270 -11.05 8.67 0.94
CA ALA A 270 -11.25 8.08 2.25
C ALA A 270 -10.59 8.90 3.37
N ASP A 271 -9.34 9.35 3.16
CA ASP A 271 -8.66 10.28 4.08
C ASP A 271 -9.45 11.58 4.24
N TYR A 272 -9.94 12.16 3.13
CA TYR A 272 -10.73 13.38 3.14
C TYR A 272 -12.03 13.25 3.96
N ILE A 273 -12.78 12.16 3.77
CA ILE A 273 -14.01 11.87 4.50
C ILE A 273 -13.72 11.75 6.01
N CYS A 274 -12.67 11.03 6.38
CA CYS A 274 -12.31 10.74 7.77
C CYS A 274 -11.54 11.87 8.46
N LYS A 275 -11.12 12.91 7.73
CA LYS A 275 -10.24 13.97 8.24
C LYS A 275 -10.76 14.60 9.54
N ASN A 276 -9.90 14.60 10.56
CA ASN A 276 -10.16 15.11 11.93
C ASN A 276 -11.21 14.36 12.75
N ILE A 277 -11.84 13.31 12.22
CA ILE A 277 -12.89 12.52 12.90
C ILE A 277 -12.60 11.03 12.88
N GLY A 278 -11.44 10.62 12.37
CA GLY A 278 -11.16 9.23 12.08
C GLY A 278 -9.84 9.04 11.34
N SER A 279 -9.72 7.88 10.69
CA SER A 279 -8.60 7.51 9.84
C SER A 279 -9.12 6.92 8.53
N GLY A 280 -8.56 7.32 7.40
CA GLY A 280 -8.88 6.77 6.08
C GLY A 280 -7.60 6.54 5.27
N GLY A 281 -7.65 5.62 4.32
CA GLY A 281 -6.53 5.30 3.46
C GLY A 281 -6.71 4.01 2.65
N GLY A 282 -5.71 3.66 1.86
CA GLY A 282 -5.70 2.52 0.95
C GLY A 282 -5.00 2.85 -0.36
N HIS A 283 -5.52 2.32 -1.46
CA HIS A 283 -4.96 2.44 -2.80
C HIS A 283 -5.80 3.37 -3.69
N LYS A 284 -5.28 3.65 -4.90
CA LYS A 284 -5.92 4.52 -5.90
C LYS A 284 -7.37 4.13 -6.22
N ILE A 285 -7.65 2.83 -6.35
CA ILE A 285 -8.95 2.30 -6.77
C ILE A 285 -9.80 1.86 -5.57
N LYS A 286 -9.16 1.41 -4.48
CA LYS A 286 -9.83 0.79 -3.33
C LYS A 286 -9.27 1.35 -2.02
N ALA A 287 -10.15 1.85 -1.17
CA ALA A 287 -9.76 2.38 0.13
C ALA A 287 -10.82 2.08 1.19
N GLY A 288 -10.46 2.31 2.45
CA GLY A 288 -11.35 2.17 3.58
C GLY A 288 -11.07 3.23 4.64
N GLY A 289 -11.91 3.25 5.66
CA GLY A 289 -11.73 4.17 6.76
C GLY A 289 -12.65 3.90 7.94
N PHE A 290 -12.40 4.62 9.01
CA PHE A 290 -13.15 4.54 10.24
C PHE A 290 -13.37 5.94 10.80
N ILE A 291 -14.62 6.27 11.09
CA ILE A 291 -15.05 7.52 11.73
C ILE A 291 -15.45 7.22 13.17
N GLN A 292 -14.89 7.97 14.11
CA GLN A 292 -15.21 7.88 15.52
C GLN A 292 -16.52 8.64 15.81
N LEU A 293 -17.51 7.94 16.38
CA LEU A 293 -18.84 8.52 16.62
C LEU A 293 -18.81 9.74 17.55
N ASN A 294 -17.96 9.71 18.58
CA ASN A 294 -17.78 10.81 19.53
C ASN A 294 -17.24 12.11 18.89
N LEU A 295 -16.51 12.01 17.78
CA LEU A 295 -15.99 13.18 17.05
C LEU A 295 -16.98 13.68 15.98
N LEU A 296 -17.86 12.79 15.51
CA LEU A 296 -18.78 13.08 14.41
C LEU A 296 -19.78 14.18 14.76
N ARG A 297 -20.29 14.24 16.00
CA ARG A 297 -21.27 15.28 16.39
C ARG A 297 -20.72 16.70 16.19
N ARG A 298 -19.48 16.95 16.63
CA ARG A 298 -18.84 18.27 16.47
C ARG A 298 -18.58 18.61 15.00
N ALA A 299 -18.14 17.63 14.21
CA ALA A 299 -17.94 17.83 12.78
C ALA A 299 -19.26 18.09 12.03
N TYR A 300 -20.34 17.42 12.43
CA TYR A 300 -21.67 17.66 11.89
C TYR A 300 -22.17 19.07 12.23
N GLN A 301 -21.99 19.54 13.47
CA GLN A 301 -22.33 20.91 13.86
C GLN A 301 -21.56 21.94 13.03
N GLN A 302 -20.25 21.76 12.86
CA GLN A 302 -19.44 22.65 12.00
C GLN A 302 -19.92 22.67 10.55
N TYR A 303 -20.35 21.51 10.02
CA TYR A 303 -20.99 21.42 8.72
C TYR A 303 -22.29 22.22 8.67
N CYS A 304 -23.19 22.02 9.63
CA CYS A 304 -24.45 22.75 9.69
C CYS A 304 -24.25 24.27 9.79
N ASP A 305 -23.30 24.72 10.63
CA ASP A 305 -22.95 26.13 10.78
C ASP A 305 -22.39 26.72 9.48
N LYS A 306 -21.50 26.00 8.78
CA LYS A 306 -20.91 26.42 7.49
C LYS A 306 -21.98 26.65 6.43
N PHE A 307 -23.08 25.90 6.45
CA PHE A 307 -24.13 25.94 5.42
C PHE A 307 -25.48 26.50 5.90
N ASN A 308 -25.54 27.08 7.11
CA ASN A 308 -26.78 27.58 7.72
C ASN A 308 -27.92 26.54 7.77
N ILE A 309 -27.58 25.27 7.99
CA ILE A 309 -28.54 24.18 8.16
C ILE A 309 -28.99 24.16 9.62
N LYS A 310 -30.30 24.13 9.86
CA LYS A 310 -30.84 23.96 11.22
C LYS A 310 -30.67 22.52 11.65
N TYR A 311 -30.18 22.30 12.87
CA TYR A 311 -30.10 21.00 13.51
C TYR A 311 -30.70 21.06 14.91
N GLU A 312 -31.23 19.94 15.41
CA GLU A 312 -31.77 19.87 16.76
C GLU A 312 -30.63 19.95 17.79
N SER A 313 -30.63 21.04 18.57
CA SER A 313 -29.64 21.35 19.59
C SER A 313 -30.09 20.96 21.01
N GLU A 314 -31.01 20.00 21.16
CA GLU A 314 -31.49 19.64 22.50
C GLU A 314 -30.33 19.21 23.40
N GLU A 315 -30.46 19.58 24.68
CA GLU A 315 -29.46 19.84 25.74
C GLU A 315 -28.43 18.74 26.08
N HIS A 316 -28.30 17.70 25.27
CA HIS A 316 -27.29 16.67 25.44
C HIS A 316 -26.24 16.79 24.34
N GLU A 317 -25.16 17.52 24.63
CA GLU A 317 -23.86 17.47 23.91
C GLU A 317 -23.27 16.03 23.80
N MET A 318 -23.98 15.01 24.29
CA MET A 318 -23.58 13.61 24.36
C MET A 318 -24.29 12.68 23.35
N CYS A 319 -25.25 13.16 22.56
CA CYS A 319 -25.95 12.30 21.59
C CYS A 319 -25.27 12.31 20.21
N ASN A 320 -24.97 11.11 19.69
CA ASN A 320 -24.45 10.92 18.34
C ASN A 320 -25.50 11.34 17.28
N PRO A 321 -25.09 11.82 16.09
CA PRO A 321 -26.01 12.14 15.01
C PRO A 321 -26.90 10.97 14.62
N SER A 322 -28.11 11.27 14.17
CA SER A 322 -29.08 10.30 13.67
C SER A 322 -28.56 9.63 12.39
N ARG A 323 -29.21 8.53 12.03
CA ARG A 323 -28.89 7.78 10.81
C ARG A 323 -29.01 8.62 9.54
N GLN A 324 -29.95 9.56 9.50
CA GLN A 324 -30.13 10.46 8.37
C GLN A 324 -29.03 11.52 8.35
N GLU A 325 -28.76 12.16 9.48
CA GLU A 325 -27.70 13.18 9.61
C GLU A 325 -26.32 12.63 9.21
N ILE A 326 -26.04 11.36 9.53
CA ILE A 326 -24.83 10.66 9.08
C ILE A 326 -24.79 10.54 7.55
N GLY A 327 -25.91 10.15 6.92
CA GLY A 327 -26.03 10.07 5.47
C GLY A 327 -25.77 11.41 4.81
N ASP A 328 -26.48 12.45 5.27
CA ASP A 328 -26.36 13.82 4.76
C ASP A 328 -24.93 14.37 4.90
N PHE A 329 -24.27 14.09 6.04
CA PHE A 329 -22.89 14.49 6.28
C PHE A 329 -21.90 13.80 5.33
N LEU A 330 -22.09 12.50 5.08
CA LEU A 330 -21.24 11.75 4.17
C LEU A 330 -21.46 12.19 2.71
N GLU A 331 -22.71 12.43 2.30
CA GLU A 331 -23.01 12.99 0.99
C GLU A 331 -22.35 14.36 0.81
N PHE A 332 -22.46 15.22 1.82
CA PHE A 332 -21.77 16.49 1.82
C PHE A 332 -20.25 16.33 1.65
N LYS A 333 -19.62 15.44 2.43
CA LYS A 333 -18.17 15.19 2.33
C LYS A 333 -17.76 14.71 0.93
N MET A 334 -18.58 13.87 0.31
CA MET A 334 -18.37 13.45 -1.08
C MET A 334 -18.40 14.65 -2.03
N ILE A 335 -19.42 15.51 -1.94
CA ILE A 335 -19.56 16.70 -2.80
C ILE A 335 -18.42 17.70 -2.57
N ASP A 336 -18.09 18.02 -1.31
CA ASP A 336 -17.03 18.98 -0.94
C ASP A 336 -15.68 18.53 -1.50
N TYR A 337 -15.40 17.21 -1.52
CA TYR A 337 -14.20 16.65 -2.15
C TYR A 337 -14.08 16.99 -3.64
N PHE A 338 -15.16 16.87 -4.41
CA PHE A 338 -15.17 17.23 -5.83
C PHE A 338 -15.01 18.73 -6.04
N LEU A 339 -15.59 19.55 -5.16
CA LEU A 339 -15.54 21.01 -5.26
C LEU A 339 -14.19 21.61 -4.84
N GLU A 340 -13.46 20.98 -3.92
CA GLU A 340 -12.18 21.48 -3.42
C GLU A 340 -11.03 21.38 -4.42
N SER A 341 -11.18 20.54 -5.45
CA SER A 341 -10.12 20.25 -6.43
C SER A 341 -10.46 20.76 -7.82
N GLU A 342 -9.51 21.42 -8.48
CA GLU A 342 -9.56 21.65 -9.91
C GLU A 342 -8.89 20.51 -10.67
N VAL A 343 -9.49 20.06 -11.76
CA VAL A 343 -8.86 19.09 -12.65
C VAL A 343 -8.29 19.81 -13.86
N ILE A 344 -6.99 19.62 -14.11
CA ILE A 344 -6.27 20.21 -15.24
C ILE A 344 -5.73 19.08 -16.12
N TYR A 345 -6.18 19.06 -17.37
CA TYR A 345 -5.61 18.24 -18.43
C TYR A 345 -4.62 19.06 -19.25
N ALA A 346 -3.32 18.81 -19.11
CA ALA A 346 -2.26 19.60 -19.76
C ALA A 346 -2.45 19.71 -21.29
N LYS A 347 -3.00 18.67 -21.91
CA LYS A 347 -3.28 18.59 -23.36
C LYS A 347 -4.24 19.66 -23.88
N SER A 348 -5.24 20.04 -23.08
CA SER A 348 -6.29 21.00 -23.44
C SER A 348 -6.23 22.30 -22.63
N TYR A 349 -5.41 22.34 -21.57
CA TYR A 349 -5.26 23.51 -20.72
C TYR A 349 -4.39 24.58 -21.38
N ILE A 350 -4.83 25.83 -21.29
CA ILE A 350 -4.08 26.99 -21.78
C ILE A 350 -3.73 27.86 -20.57
N PRO A 351 -2.45 27.88 -20.13
CA PRO A 351 -2.05 28.66 -18.97
C PRO A 351 -2.06 30.17 -19.28
N ASP A 352 -2.63 30.95 -18.36
CA ASP A 352 -2.47 32.40 -18.38
C ASP A 352 -1.11 32.80 -17.80
N LEU A 353 -0.15 33.00 -18.68
CA LEU A 353 1.22 33.35 -18.33
C LEU A 353 1.33 34.76 -17.71
N SER A 354 0.34 35.63 -17.90
CA SER A 354 0.35 36.99 -17.31
C SER A 354 0.25 36.97 -15.78
N LEU A 355 -0.30 35.89 -15.23
CA LEU A 355 -0.45 35.64 -13.79
C LEU A 355 0.74 34.88 -13.19
N MET A 356 1.76 34.55 -13.99
CA MET A 356 2.89 33.72 -13.56
C MET A 356 4.19 34.54 -13.49
N LYS A 357 5.07 34.15 -12.58
CA LYS A 357 6.42 34.71 -12.47
C LYS A 357 7.43 33.79 -13.16
N VAL A 358 8.55 34.36 -13.59
CA VAL A 358 9.63 33.63 -14.25
C VAL A 358 10.63 33.12 -13.23
N TYR A 359 10.96 31.82 -13.29
CA TYR A 359 11.93 31.17 -12.42
C TYR A 359 12.98 30.44 -13.25
N LYS A 360 14.18 30.32 -12.68
CA LYS A 360 15.29 29.54 -13.23
C LYS A 360 15.56 28.34 -12.33
N LYS A 361 15.66 27.15 -12.92
CA LYS A 361 16.01 25.93 -12.18
C LYS A 361 17.45 25.99 -11.68
N LYS A 362 17.67 25.57 -10.44
CA LYS A 362 19.00 25.49 -9.82
C LYS A 362 19.77 24.28 -10.38
N GLU A 363 21.08 24.32 -10.20
CA GLU A 363 21.96 23.20 -10.57
C GLU A 363 21.76 22.06 -9.58
N VAL A 364 21.61 20.83 -10.09
CA VAL A 364 21.43 19.61 -9.27
C VAL A 364 22.40 18.55 -9.77
N GLU A 365 23.12 17.90 -8.85
CA GLU A 365 23.98 16.74 -9.15
C GLU A 365 23.14 15.45 -9.16
N LEU A 366 23.23 14.70 -10.25
CA LEU A 366 22.54 13.43 -10.47
C LEU A 366 23.52 12.36 -10.97
N GLY A 367 23.11 11.10 -10.88
CA GLY A 367 23.75 9.97 -11.50
C GLY A 367 23.20 9.72 -12.91
N TYR A 368 24.02 9.15 -13.79
CA TYR A 368 23.56 8.64 -15.07
C TYR A 368 24.32 7.39 -15.52
N VAL A 369 23.63 6.56 -16.31
CA VAL A 369 24.15 5.33 -16.94
C VAL A 369 23.62 5.24 -18.35
N ARG A 370 24.48 4.92 -19.32
CA ARG A 370 24.03 4.58 -20.68
C ARG A 370 23.80 3.09 -20.76
N LEU A 371 22.62 2.68 -21.19
CA LEU A 371 22.28 1.25 -21.26
C LEU A 371 23.12 0.49 -22.28
N SER A 372 23.44 1.14 -23.40
CA SER A 372 24.35 0.62 -24.42
C SER A 372 25.78 0.37 -23.92
N ASP A 373 26.19 0.98 -22.80
CA ASP A 373 27.49 0.70 -22.17
C ASP A 373 27.48 -0.64 -21.41
N LEU A 374 26.29 -1.18 -21.11
CA LEU A 374 26.09 -2.34 -20.23
C LEU A 374 25.52 -3.56 -20.94
N TYR A 375 24.67 -3.34 -21.95
CA TYR A 375 23.98 -4.40 -22.68
C TYR A 375 23.99 -4.11 -24.19
N GLU A 376 23.89 -5.18 -24.99
CA GLU A 376 23.84 -5.07 -26.44
C GLU A 376 22.56 -4.37 -26.92
N THR A 377 22.71 -3.44 -27.86
CA THR A 377 21.60 -2.75 -28.53
C THR A 377 20.64 -3.76 -29.17
N GLY A 378 19.34 -3.55 -28.97
CA GLY A 378 18.27 -4.42 -29.45
C GLY A 378 17.85 -5.50 -28.44
N SER A 379 18.64 -5.76 -27.39
CA SER A 379 18.24 -6.64 -26.30
C SER A 379 17.13 -6.03 -25.44
N SER A 380 16.41 -6.84 -24.66
CA SER A 380 15.49 -6.35 -23.64
C SER A 380 16.10 -6.49 -22.26
N VAL A 381 15.85 -5.52 -21.39
CA VAL A 381 16.24 -5.56 -19.99
C VAL A 381 15.05 -5.22 -19.08
N TYR A 382 15.07 -5.73 -17.86
CA TYR A 382 14.22 -5.28 -16.77
C TYR A 382 15.03 -4.34 -15.88
N ILE A 383 14.62 -3.09 -15.77
CA ILE A 383 15.09 -2.18 -14.73
C ILE A 383 14.20 -2.41 -13.52
N ARG A 384 14.80 -2.85 -12.43
CA ARG A 384 14.15 -2.98 -11.13
C ARG A 384 14.58 -1.81 -10.26
N THR A 385 13.63 -0.97 -9.89
CA THR A 385 13.77 0.05 -8.86
C THR A 385 13.05 -0.41 -7.59
N PHE A 386 13.07 0.41 -6.54
CA PHE A 386 12.25 0.16 -5.35
C PHE A 386 10.75 0.09 -5.68
N SER A 387 10.28 0.98 -6.56
CA SER A 387 8.86 1.20 -6.81
C SER A 387 8.29 0.44 -8.00
N LYS A 388 9.11 -0.05 -8.93
CA LYS A 388 8.61 -0.72 -10.15
C LYS A 388 9.66 -1.55 -10.87
N ASP A 389 9.16 -2.53 -11.62
CA ASP A 389 9.89 -3.20 -12.70
C ASP A 389 9.48 -2.58 -14.04
N VAL A 390 10.45 -2.04 -14.78
CA VAL A 390 10.22 -1.51 -16.13
C VAL A 390 10.95 -2.40 -17.13
N ARG A 391 10.20 -3.00 -18.06
CA ARG A 391 10.80 -3.66 -19.21
C ARG A 391 11.07 -2.63 -20.29
N ILE A 392 12.33 -2.51 -20.69
CA ILE A 392 12.73 -1.62 -21.78
C ILE A 392 13.54 -2.39 -22.82
N LYS A 393 13.56 -1.84 -24.03
CA LYS A 393 14.48 -2.26 -25.08
C LYS A 393 15.72 -1.40 -24.99
N VAL A 394 16.89 -2.02 -25.10
CA VAL A 394 18.16 -1.30 -25.12
C VAL A 394 18.30 -0.65 -26.49
N GLU A 395 18.16 0.67 -26.53
CA GLU A 395 18.33 1.45 -27.74
C GLU A 395 19.60 2.31 -27.66
N GLU A 396 20.19 2.55 -28.83
CA GLU A 396 21.35 3.42 -28.92
C GLU A 396 20.90 4.86 -28.64
N GLY A 397 21.36 5.42 -27.53
CA GLY A 397 20.93 6.74 -27.07
C GLY A 397 19.96 6.75 -25.89
N THR A 398 19.66 5.60 -25.27
CA THR A 398 18.91 5.58 -24.00
C THR A 398 19.85 5.87 -22.82
N VAL A 399 19.52 6.91 -22.04
CA VAL A 399 20.24 7.28 -20.81
C VAL A 399 19.31 7.07 -19.61
N LEU A 400 19.77 6.29 -18.64
CA LEU A 400 19.14 6.17 -17.34
C LEU A 400 19.69 7.22 -16.40
N MET A 401 18.80 8.02 -15.83
CA MET A 401 19.11 9.00 -14.80
C MET A 401 18.81 8.41 -13.43
N LEU A 402 19.64 8.76 -12.44
CA LEU A 402 19.52 8.31 -11.06
C LEU A 402 19.60 9.50 -10.09
N ASP A 403 18.77 9.51 -9.07
CA ASP A 403 18.90 10.45 -7.95
C ASP A 403 19.55 9.81 -6.72
N GLY A 404 19.68 10.59 -5.64
CA GLY A 404 20.34 10.15 -4.41
C GLY A 404 19.60 9.01 -3.71
N LYS A 405 18.28 8.91 -3.91
CA LYS A 405 17.38 7.95 -3.25
C LYS A 405 17.25 6.64 -4.01
N GLY A 406 17.81 6.56 -5.23
CA GLY A 406 17.72 5.38 -6.08
C GLY A 406 16.52 5.37 -7.02
N ASP A 407 15.86 6.51 -7.23
CA ASP A 407 14.85 6.63 -8.28
C ASP A 407 15.53 6.64 -9.66
N VAL A 408 14.95 5.90 -10.62
CA VAL A 408 15.47 5.77 -11.98
C VAL A 408 14.42 6.16 -13.00
N TRP A 409 14.81 7.01 -13.95
CA TRP A 409 14.00 7.38 -15.11
C TRP A 409 14.83 7.43 -16.38
N GLU A 410 14.14 7.25 -17.51
CA GLU A 410 14.75 7.22 -18.84
C GLU A 410 14.68 8.61 -19.50
N ILE A 411 15.75 8.98 -20.21
CA ILE A 411 15.78 10.13 -21.11
C ILE A 411 16.53 9.78 -22.40
N SER A 412 16.34 10.58 -23.44
CA SER A 412 17.14 10.49 -24.66
C SER A 412 18.53 11.11 -24.48
N GLU A 413 19.51 10.59 -25.21
CA GLU A 413 20.88 11.11 -25.26
C GLU A 413 20.93 12.56 -25.78
N GLU A 414 20.03 12.93 -26.69
CA GLU A 414 19.87 14.32 -27.16
C GLU A 414 19.48 15.24 -25.99
N TYR A 415 18.43 14.86 -25.24
CA TYR A 415 17.99 15.62 -24.06
C TYR A 415 19.09 15.68 -22.99
N PHE A 416 19.84 14.61 -22.80
CA PHE A 416 20.97 14.58 -21.86
C PHE A 416 22.04 15.62 -22.23
N ARG A 417 22.47 15.66 -23.50
CA ARG A 417 23.50 16.59 -23.96
C ARG A 417 23.07 18.04 -23.90
N GLU A 418 21.80 18.32 -24.15
CA GLU A 418 21.26 19.69 -24.07
C GLU A 418 21.19 20.23 -22.65
N ASN A 419 20.89 19.36 -21.67
CA ASN A 419 20.47 19.78 -20.33
C ASN A 419 21.47 19.43 -19.22
N TYR A 420 22.44 18.53 -19.45
CA TYR A 420 23.35 18.04 -18.43
C TYR A 420 24.82 18.17 -18.82
N VAL A 421 25.65 18.43 -17.81
CA VAL A 421 27.11 18.48 -17.94
C VAL A 421 27.72 17.35 -17.11
N THR A 422 28.45 16.45 -17.75
CA THR A 422 29.14 15.35 -17.04
C THR A 422 30.20 15.87 -16.08
N LYS A 423 30.37 15.17 -14.96
CA LYS A 423 31.41 15.43 -13.95
C LYS A 423 32.26 14.19 -13.74
N PRO A 424 33.56 14.35 -13.40
CA PRO A 424 34.41 13.22 -13.07
C PRO A 424 33.92 12.52 -11.79
N GLY A 425 34.12 11.21 -11.72
CA GLY A 425 33.78 10.38 -10.57
C GLY A 425 32.49 9.56 -10.73
N ARG A 426 32.32 8.59 -9.83
CA ARG A 426 31.10 7.80 -9.71
C ARG A 426 30.06 8.54 -8.89
N TYR A 427 28.80 8.41 -9.28
CA TYR A 427 27.69 8.85 -8.46
C TYR A 427 27.47 7.83 -7.34
N GLN A 428 27.36 8.29 -6.10
CA GLN A 428 27.03 7.43 -4.98
C GLN A 428 25.55 7.64 -4.66
N ILE A 429 24.81 6.53 -4.63
CA ILE A 429 23.46 6.50 -4.12
C ILE A 429 23.56 6.50 -2.59
N TYR A 430 22.84 7.39 -1.93
CA TYR A 430 22.89 7.55 -0.47
C TYR A 430 21.47 7.39 0.09
N ASN A 431 21.30 6.51 1.07
CA ASN A 431 20.00 6.21 1.70
C ASN A 431 18.95 5.57 0.75
N ALA A 432 19.37 4.71 -0.18
CA ALA A 432 18.42 3.88 -0.94
C ALA A 432 18.09 2.59 -0.20
N GLU A 433 16.80 2.31 0.02
CA GLU A 433 16.31 1.04 0.59
C GLU A 433 16.53 -0.15 -0.36
N TYR A 434 16.53 0.12 -1.66
CA TYR A 434 16.85 -0.85 -2.70
C TYR A 434 17.79 -0.21 -3.72
N THR A 435 18.93 -0.83 -3.97
CA THR A 435 19.84 -0.40 -5.03
C THR A 435 19.29 -0.82 -6.39
N PRO A 436 19.02 0.13 -7.31
CA PRO A 436 18.44 -0.21 -8.60
C PRO A 436 19.31 -1.18 -9.39
N THR A 437 18.68 -2.16 -10.03
CA THR A 437 19.38 -3.18 -10.82
C THR A 437 18.82 -3.26 -12.22
N VAL A 438 19.66 -3.64 -13.18
CA VAL A 438 19.22 -4.00 -14.53
C VAL A 438 19.44 -5.49 -14.73
N LYS A 439 18.44 -6.20 -15.26
CA LYS A 439 18.50 -7.64 -15.56
C LYS A 439 18.29 -7.87 -17.04
N SER A 440 19.20 -8.59 -17.70
CA SER A 440 19.00 -9.01 -19.09
C SER A 440 17.87 -10.01 -19.19
N VAL A 441 16.96 -9.82 -20.15
CA VAL A 441 15.91 -10.79 -20.47
C VAL A 441 16.50 -12.05 -21.09
N ASN A 442 17.55 -11.92 -21.91
CA ASN A 442 18.11 -13.02 -22.67
C ASN A 442 19.03 -13.89 -21.80
N THR A 443 19.90 -13.28 -21.00
CA THR A 443 20.93 -14.01 -20.23
C THR A 443 20.57 -14.19 -18.76
N GLY A 444 19.58 -13.45 -18.25
CA GLY A 444 19.21 -13.45 -16.83
C GLY A 444 20.22 -12.75 -15.91
N ILE A 445 21.32 -12.21 -16.44
CA ILE A 445 22.37 -11.54 -15.67
C ILE A 445 21.84 -10.21 -15.12
N THR A 446 22.01 -10.02 -13.80
CA THR A 446 21.62 -8.80 -13.09
C THR A 446 22.85 -8.00 -12.67
N ILE A 447 22.84 -6.69 -12.91
CA ILE A 447 23.88 -5.74 -12.50
C ILE A 447 23.27 -4.60 -11.67
N GLY A 448 23.98 -4.15 -10.64
CA GLY A 448 23.61 -2.94 -9.88
C GLY A 448 24.01 -1.66 -10.61
N LEU A 449 23.10 -0.69 -10.69
CA LEU A 449 23.37 0.58 -11.38
C LEU A 449 24.38 1.46 -10.63
N ASP A 450 24.49 1.31 -9.31
CA ASP A 450 25.46 1.99 -8.45
C ASP A 450 26.92 1.75 -8.85
N TYR A 451 27.24 0.58 -9.38
CA TYR A 451 28.60 0.26 -9.84
C TYR A 451 29.02 1.05 -11.09
N TYR A 452 28.05 1.48 -11.90
CA TYR A 452 28.28 2.08 -13.21
C TYR A 452 27.83 3.55 -13.31
N ALA A 453 27.07 4.05 -12.33
CA ALA A 453 26.57 5.42 -12.31
C ALA A 453 27.70 6.45 -12.29
N LYS A 454 27.69 7.35 -13.27
CA LYS A 454 28.60 8.49 -13.40
C LYS A 454 27.89 9.77 -12.95
N LYS A 455 28.65 10.79 -12.55
CA LYS A 455 28.07 12.07 -12.11
C LYS A 455 27.73 12.99 -13.28
N CYS A 456 26.63 13.70 -13.19
CA CYS A 456 26.29 14.83 -14.06
C CYS A 456 25.61 15.94 -13.26
N ILE A 457 25.66 17.17 -13.77
CA ILE A 457 24.95 18.32 -13.21
C ILE A 457 23.95 18.85 -14.23
N PHE A 458 22.72 19.08 -13.80
CA PHE A 458 21.75 19.82 -14.60
C PHE A 458 22.23 21.26 -14.81
N ASN A 459 22.34 21.71 -16.06
CA ASN A 459 23.04 22.94 -16.44
C ASN A 459 22.35 24.26 -16.00
N GLY A 460 21.21 24.15 -15.31
CA GLY A 460 20.49 25.27 -14.71
C GLY A 460 19.90 26.26 -15.72
N ARG A 461 19.85 25.93 -17.02
CA ARG A 461 19.35 26.85 -18.07
C ARG A 461 17.85 26.78 -18.26
N GLU A 462 17.16 25.83 -17.63
CA GLU A 462 15.71 25.74 -17.71
C GLU A 462 15.05 26.93 -17.01
N ILE A 463 14.27 27.66 -17.80
CA ILE A 463 13.42 28.76 -17.36
C ILE A 463 11.98 28.26 -17.44
N VAL A 464 11.22 28.54 -16.38
CA VAL A 464 9.81 28.17 -16.25
C VAL A 464 8.99 29.38 -15.83
N TYR A 465 7.72 29.39 -16.22
CA TYR A 465 6.70 30.23 -15.59
C TYR A 465 6.10 29.45 -14.43
N ALA A 466 5.88 30.09 -13.28
CA ALA A 466 5.18 29.43 -12.18
C ALA A 466 4.33 30.40 -11.37
N LYS A 467 3.24 29.87 -10.82
CA LYS A 467 2.40 30.55 -9.83
C LYS A 467 1.96 29.58 -8.72
N PRO A 468 1.76 30.05 -7.48
CA PRO A 468 1.12 29.24 -6.47
C PRO A 468 -0.34 28.95 -6.86
N VAL A 469 -0.83 27.76 -6.57
CA VAL A 469 -2.24 27.37 -6.78
C VAL A 469 -3.10 27.79 -5.58
N GLU A 470 -4.30 28.31 -5.84
CA GLU A 470 -5.18 28.88 -4.81
C GLU A 470 -6.10 27.84 -4.15
N LYS A 471 -6.29 26.69 -4.80
CA LYS A 471 -7.04 25.51 -4.35
C LYS A 471 -6.26 24.24 -4.72
N ASN A 472 -6.78 23.07 -4.34
CA ASN A 472 -6.15 21.83 -4.73
C ASN A 472 -6.27 21.65 -6.26
N VAL A 473 -5.25 21.10 -6.89
CA VAL A 473 -5.18 20.90 -8.34
C VAL A 473 -4.76 19.46 -8.62
N LYS A 474 -5.56 18.75 -9.41
CA LYS A 474 -5.24 17.44 -9.96
C LYS A 474 -4.79 17.64 -11.39
N ILE A 475 -3.50 17.42 -11.65
CA ILE A 475 -2.90 17.68 -12.96
C ILE A 475 -2.54 16.38 -13.68
N PHE A 476 -3.16 16.17 -14.84
CA PHE A 476 -2.77 15.14 -15.81
C PHE A 476 -1.73 15.75 -16.76
N SER A 477 -0.48 15.31 -16.61
CA SER A 477 0.64 15.77 -17.43
C SER A 477 0.57 15.22 -18.85
N LEU A 478 1.26 15.85 -19.80
CA LEU A 478 1.38 15.33 -21.17
C LEU A 478 1.95 13.91 -21.23
N ASP A 479 2.91 13.60 -20.36
CA ASP A 479 3.58 12.30 -20.33
C ASP A 479 2.75 11.20 -19.64
N ASN A 480 1.69 11.58 -18.91
CA ASN A 480 0.85 10.65 -18.16
C ASN A 480 -0.59 11.17 -18.07
N GLU A 481 -1.43 10.76 -19.02
CA GLU A 481 -2.87 11.07 -19.08
C GLU A 481 -3.71 10.14 -18.18
N GLU A 482 -3.10 9.11 -17.56
CA GLU A 482 -3.78 8.09 -16.76
C GLU A 482 -3.72 8.37 -15.25
N GLU A 483 -2.73 9.14 -14.81
CA GLU A 483 -2.51 9.47 -13.40
C GLU A 483 -2.25 10.96 -13.22
N TYR A 484 -2.98 11.54 -12.28
CA TYR A 484 -2.75 12.93 -11.90
C TYR A 484 -1.70 13.04 -10.79
N LYS A 485 -1.00 14.17 -10.75
CA LYS A 485 -0.32 14.63 -9.54
C LYS A 485 -1.25 15.56 -8.77
N LEU A 486 -1.37 15.37 -7.46
CA LEU A 486 -2.13 16.25 -6.59
C LEU A 486 -1.24 17.40 -6.10
N GLY A 487 -1.63 18.64 -6.37
CA GLY A 487 -1.10 19.84 -5.76
C GLY A 487 -2.05 20.36 -4.71
N LYS A 488 -1.53 20.68 -3.54
CA LYS A 488 -2.30 21.33 -2.47
C LYS A 488 -2.25 22.84 -2.66
N LYS A 489 -3.23 23.54 -2.09
CA LYS A 489 -3.19 25.02 -2.00
C LYS A 489 -1.82 25.52 -1.53
N GLY A 490 -1.20 26.39 -2.32
CA GLY A 490 0.14 26.96 -2.06
C GLY A 490 1.30 26.24 -2.77
N ASP A 491 1.08 25.05 -3.32
CA ASP A 491 2.02 24.42 -4.27
C ASP A 491 2.08 25.20 -5.58
N TYR A 492 3.06 24.91 -6.44
CA TYR A 492 3.29 25.67 -7.66
C TYR A 492 2.82 24.91 -8.89
N LEU A 493 1.98 25.57 -9.70
CA LEU A 493 1.77 25.20 -11.10
C LEU A 493 2.94 25.76 -11.91
N VAL A 494 3.70 24.87 -12.54
CA VAL A 494 4.91 25.19 -13.29
C VAL A 494 4.67 24.89 -14.77
N VAL A 495 5.06 25.81 -15.64
CA VAL A 495 4.93 25.73 -17.10
C VAL A 495 6.30 25.95 -17.72
N LYS A 496 6.78 25.05 -18.58
CA LYS A 496 8.07 25.23 -19.25
C LYS A 496 7.98 26.35 -20.29
N CYS A 497 9.01 27.21 -20.37
CA CYS A 497 9.01 28.28 -21.37
C CYS A 497 9.16 27.76 -22.82
N LYS A 498 9.78 26.58 -23.00
CA LYS A 498 9.98 25.96 -24.32
C LYS A 498 8.70 25.36 -24.89
N ASP A 499 7.82 24.86 -24.03
CA ASP A 499 6.52 24.29 -24.39
C ASP A 499 5.51 24.62 -23.29
N ILE A 500 4.54 25.49 -23.61
CA ILE A 500 3.52 25.94 -22.68
C ILE A 500 2.52 24.84 -22.29
N ARG A 501 2.49 23.72 -23.02
CA ARG A 501 1.68 22.54 -22.69
C ARG A 501 2.38 21.62 -21.71
N ASP A 502 3.72 21.71 -21.59
CA ASP A 502 4.50 20.98 -20.61
C ASP A 502 4.39 21.70 -19.25
N LEU A 503 3.32 21.34 -18.53
CA LEU A 503 2.99 21.89 -17.24
C LEU A 503 2.80 20.78 -16.20
N PHE A 504 3.22 21.06 -14.97
CA PHE A 504 3.23 20.12 -13.86
C PHE A 504 3.05 20.85 -12.52
N ILE A 505 2.67 20.11 -11.49
CA ILE A 505 2.63 20.60 -10.11
C ILE A 505 3.95 20.28 -9.41
N CYS A 506 4.45 21.25 -8.65
CA CYS A 506 5.61 21.10 -7.78
C CYS A 506 5.24 21.52 -6.35
N GLU A 507 5.49 20.63 -5.38
CA GLU A 507 5.33 20.93 -3.96
C GLU A 507 6.10 22.19 -3.59
N LYS A 508 5.50 23.05 -2.75
CA LYS A 508 6.07 24.35 -2.38
C LYS A 508 7.53 24.28 -1.93
N ASP A 509 7.87 23.36 -1.04
CA ASP A 509 9.21 23.27 -0.47
C ASP A 509 10.22 22.80 -1.54
N LYS A 510 9.87 21.77 -2.31
CA LYS A 510 10.68 21.29 -3.44
C LYS A 510 10.87 22.36 -4.51
N PHE A 511 9.84 23.17 -4.77
CA PHE A 511 9.91 24.26 -5.73
C PHE A 511 10.89 25.34 -5.28
N ILE A 512 10.81 25.76 -4.01
CA ILE A 512 11.72 26.76 -3.42
C ILE A 512 13.17 26.25 -3.39
N GLU A 513 13.37 24.96 -3.14
CA GLU A 513 14.70 24.32 -3.21
C GLU A 513 15.23 24.25 -4.64
N SER A 514 14.37 23.96 -5.61
CA SER A 514 14.79 23.66 -6.99
C SER A 514 14.81 24.87 -7.92
N TYR A 515 14.14 25.96 -7.58
CA TYR A 515 13.97 27.13 -8.45
C TYR A 515 14.36 28.43 -7.75
N LYS A 516 14.84 29.40 -8.53
CA LYS A 516 15.10 30.78 -8.07
C LYS A 516 14.35 31.75 -8.97
N LEU A 517 13.75 32.78 -8.36
CA LEU A 517 13.08 33.85 -9.09
C LEU A 517 14.10 34.58 -9.97
N VAL A 518 13.72 34.89 -11.22
CA VAL A 518 14.56 35.63 -12.18
C VAL A 518 14.39 37.12 -12.00
#